data_AF-X8JD56-F1
#
_entry.id   AF-X8JD56-F1
#
_cell.length_a   1.000
_cell.length_b   1.000
_cell.length_c   1.000
_cell.angle_alpha   90.00
_cell.angle_beta   90.00
_cell.angle_gamma   90.00
#
_symmetry.space_group_name_H-M   'P 1'
#
loop_
_entity.id
_entity.type
_entity.pdbx_description
1 polymer ?
#
loop_
_entity_poly.entity_id
_entity_poly.type
_entity_poly.pdbx_seq_one_letter_code
_entity_poly.pdbx_strand_id
1 'polypeptide(L)'
;MPEIESVEQDSILSLLEHEVVGPDSVTPSIATYHDSLVSRGDDSGSFYPGAGVTIYGIDTGIYTGHQCFGGRATVGKNWIIVESDQDENGHGTHTAGTAACSEYGGAGGAEVLGLKGEADTCSIVLNKKGSGTLSDVMDGVNWAFNDFKNGNKVAIATMSLGSQDTRPTPLDQMVQHAIAGGLHFTVAAGNEGLDAQTVSPAHVEEVNTIGAVDSNKGNEQAVFSNYGKWIDVWAPGVNVKSAWIGQPDAENSISGTSMATPYVAGILAVALGKYGQMSPADLTAALKEHATPDVKLLPTGTATESTNLLAQRW
;
A
#
# COMPACT_ATOMS: atom_id res chain seq x y z
N MET A 1 -38.13 0.27 -13.21
CA MET A 1 -36.78 0.65 -12.74
C MET A 1 -35.80 0.20 -13.82
N PRO A 2 -35.42 1.07 -14.78
CA PRO A 2 -34.49 0.70 -15.85
C PRO A 2 -33.04 1.17 -15.61
N GLU A 3 -32.66 1.55 -14.39
CA GLU A 3 -31.33 2.14 -14.08
C GLU A 3 -30.49 1.30 -13.09
N ILE A 4 -30.91 0.07 -12.75
CA ILE A 4 -30.11 -0.82 -11.88
C ILE A 4 -29.26 -1.74 -12.76
N GLU A 5 -27.94 -1.54 -12.72
CA GLU A 5 -26.97 -2.40 -13.40
C GLU A 5 -26.74 -3.70 -12.62
N SER A 6 -26.57 -3.62 -11.29
CA SER A 6 -26.46 -4.78 -10.40
C SER A 6 -26.84 -4.41 -8.95
N VAL A 7 -26.99 -5.41 -8.09
CA VAL A 7 -27.15 -5.24 -6.63
C VAL A 7 -26.24 -6.25 -5.95
N GLU A 8 -25.37 -5.76 -5.06
CA GLU A 8 -24.52 -6.59 -4.20
C GLU A 8 -24.97 -6.47 -2.75
N GLN A 9 -24.93 -7.59 -2.03
CA GLN A 9 -25.08 -7.57 -0.59
C GLN A 9 -23.78 -7.09 0.05
N ASP A 10 -23.89 -6.13 0.97
CA ASP A 10 -22.73 -5.63 1.72
C ASP A 10 -22.02 -6.76 2.48
N SER A 11 -20.69 -6.70 2.51
CA SER A 11 -19.83 -7.72 3.10
C SER A 11 -18.72 -7.07 3.93
N ILE A 12 -17.99 -7.86 4.71
CA ILE A 12 -16.87 -7.36 5.51
C ILE A 12 -15.56 -7.56 4.75
N LEU A 13 -14.74 -6.51 4.70
CA LEU A 13 -13.33 -6.59 4.35
C LEU A 13 -12.49 -6.43 5.60
N SER A 14 -11.33 -7.08 5.62
CA SER A 14 -10.41 -7.04 6.75
C SER A 14 -8.99 -6.72 6.30
N LEU A 15 -8.19 -6.25 7.26
CA LEU A 15 -6.75 -6.12 7.11
C LEU A 15 -6.09 -7.44 6.74
N LEU A 16 -5.04 -7.35 5.91
CA LEU A 16 -4.22 -8.47 5.49
C LEU A 16 -2.86 -8.44 6.22
N GLU A 17 -2.92 -8.56 7.54
CA GLU A 17 -1.76 -8.66 8.44
C GLU A 17 -1.65 -10.03 9.13
N HIS A 18 -0.44 -10.33 9.61
CA HIS A 18 -0.11 -11.45 10.50
C HIS A 18 0.76 -10.91 11.64
N GLU A 19 0.28 -10.99 12.88
CA GLU A 19 1.14 -10.84 14.05
C GLU A 19 2.04 -12.08 14.18
N VAL A 20 3.35 -11.92 13.98
CA VAL A 20 4.30 -12.97 14.32
C VAL A 20 4.66 -12.84 15.80
N VAL A 21 4.07 -13.69 16.64
CA VAL A 21 4.55 -13.90 18.02
C VAL A 21 5.68 -14.94 17.99
N GLY A 22 6.94 -14.51 17.89
CA GLY A 22 8.09 -15.44 17.93
C GLY A 22 9.47 -14.75 17.98
N PRO A 23 10.46 -15.33 18.69
CA PRO A 23 11.63 -14.60 19.18
C PRO A 23 12.70 -14.41 18.10
N ASP A 24 13.39 -13.26 18.16
CA ASP A 24 14.72 -13.02 17.61
C ASP A 24 14.97 -13.54 16.18
N SER A 25 14.25 -13.00 15.21
CA SER A 25 14.82 -12.84 13.87
C SER A 25 15.19 -11.37 13.73
N VAL A 26 16.43 -11.10 13.30
CA VAL A 26 16.94 -9.75 13.04
C VAL A 26 15.83 -8.98 12.32
N THR A 27 15.32 -7.91 12.93
CA THR A 27 14.36 -7.03 12.26
C THR A 27 15.05 -6.56 10.98
N PRO A 28 14.57 -6.95 9.79
CA PRO A 28 15.03 -6.28 8.60
C PRO A 28 14.50 -4.87 8.75
N SER A 29 15.37 -3.96 9.18
CA SER A 29 15.03 -2.57 8.98
C SER A 29 14.94 -2.44 7.46
N ILE A 30 13.79 -2.00 6.96
CA ILE A 30 13.76 -1.41 5.63
C ILE A 30 14.87 -0.35 5.56
N ALA A 31 15.30 0.24 6.70
CA ALA A 31 16.49 1.08 6.84
C ALA A 31 17.81 0.48 6.25
N THR A 32 18.07 -0.82 6.33
CA THR A 32 19.22 -1.49 5.66
C THR A 32 19.00 -1.63 4.14
N TYR A 33 17.74 -1.67 3.72
CA TYR A 33 17.27 -1.37 2.37
C TYR A 33 17.06 0.14 2.14
N HIS A 34 17.66 1.06 2.92
CA HIS A 34 17.37 2.51 2.86
C HIS A 34 18.63 3.39 2.85
N ASP A 35 19.78 2.87 3.27
CA ASP A 35 21.03 3.62 3.51
C ASP A 35 21.64 4.32 2.26
N SER A 36 21.01 4.16 1.08
CA SER A 36 21.45 4.80 -0.16
C SER A 36 20.47 5.79 -0.80
N LEU A 37 19.31 6.08 -0.16
CA LEU A 37 18.48 7.23 -0.57
C LEU A 37 18.97 8.54 0.08
N VAL A 38 19.69 8.45 1.20
CA VAL A 38 20.29 9.60 1.90
C VAL A 38 21.64 10.01 1.28
N SER A 39 22.28 9.14 0.48
CA SER A 39 23.64 9.38 -0.05
C SER A 39 23.72 9.73 -1.55
N ARG A 40 22.59 9.90 -2.24
CA ARG A 40 22.55 10.59 -3.54
C ARG A 40 22.07 12.03 -3.39
N GLY A 41 22.73 12.75 -2.49
CA GLY A 41 22.82 14.19 -2.65
C GLY A 41 23.60 14.46 -3.92
N ASP A 42 22.97 15.12 -4.91
CA ASP A 42 23.79 16.02 -5.70
C ASP A 42 24.32 17.10 -4.76
N ASP A 43 25.49 17.64 -5.07
CA ASP A 43 26.13 18.72 -4.31
C ASP A 43 25.33 20.06 -4.40
N SER A 44 24.03 20.03 -4.71
CA SER A 44 23.16 21.23 -4.82
C SER A 44 22.06 21.33 -3.78
N GLY A 45 21.82 20.29 -2.97
CA GLY A 45 21.04 20.40 -1.73
C GLY A 45 19.57 20.79 -1.90
N SER A 46 18.74 19.88 -2.45
CA SER A 46 17.33 19.67 -2.07
C SER A 46 16.63 18.72 -3.07
N PHE A 47 16.90 17.41 -3.00
CA PHE A 47 16.07 16.40 -3.68
C PHE A 47 15.33 15.58 -2.63
N TYR A 48 14.00 15.64 -2.69
CA TYR A 48 13.07 14.95 -1.83
C TYR A 48 12.36 13.87 -2.67
N PRO A 49 12.79 12.58 -2.61
CA PRO A 49 12.29 11.53 -3.50
C PRO A 49 10.78 11.32 -3.40
N GLY A 50 9.99 11.71 -4.41
CA GLY A 50 8.52 11.61 -4.39
C GLY A 50 7.80 12.91 -4.01
N ALA A 51 8.53 14.03 -3.99
CA ALA A 51 7.95 15.36 -3.81
C ALA A 51 6.79 15.64 -4.76
N GLY A 52 5.66 16.07 -4.21
CA GLY A 52 4.47 16.46 -4.96
C GLY A 52 3.49 15.35 -5.30
N VAL A 53 3.70 14.17 -4.73
CA VAL A 53 2.80 13.03 -4.89
C VAL A 53 1.95 12.85 -3.63
N THR A 54 0.65 12.63 -3.83
CA THR A 54 -0.27 12.22 -2.77
C THR A 54 -0.37 10.70 -2.72
N ILE A 55 -0.15 10.11 -1.54
CA ILE A 55 -0.45 8.71 -1.29
C ILE A 55 -1.76 8.65 -0.49
N TYR A 56 -2.78 8.02 -1.07
CA TYR A 56 -4.04 7.74 -0.38
C TYR A 56 -3.94 6.39 0.33
N GLY A 57 -3.94 6.40 1.67
CA GLY A 57 -4.13 5.20 2.46
C GLY A 57 -5.61 4.92 2.63
N ILE A 58 -6.09 3.75 2.23
CA ILE A 58 -7.47 3.32 2.48
C ILE A 58 -7.40 2.22 3.53
N ASP A 59 -7.53 2.60 4.81
CA ASP A 59 -7.08 1.79 5.96
C ASP A 59 -7.84 2.16 7.27
N THR A 60 -7.26 1.87 8.45
CA THR A 60 -7.81 2.13 9.79
C THR A 60 -7.64 3.57 10.30
N GLY A 61 -6.94 4.42 9.56
CA GLY A 61 -6.59 5.78 9.96
C GLY A 61 -5.09 6.02 10.06
N ILE A 62 -4.72 7.20 10.56
CA ILE A 62 -3.31 7.58 10.69
C ILE A 62 -3.07 8.43 11.93
N TYR A 63 -2.03 8.10 12.71
CA TYR A 63 -1.53 8.96 13.77
C TYR A 63 -0.61 10.04 13.21
N THR A 64 -1.21 11.16 12.82
CA THR A 64 -0.51 12.31 12.21
C THR A 64 0.55 12.96 13.11
N GLY A 65 0.50 12.70 14.42
CA GLY A 65 1.47 13.20 15.40
C GLY A 65 2.82 12.48 15.40
N HIS A 66 3.00 11.43 14.60
CA HIS A 66 4.28 10.72 14.53
C HIS A 66 5.37 11.56 13.85
N GLN A 67 6.54 11.64 14.48
CA GLN A 67 7.70 12.41 14.02
C GLN A 67 8.20 11.98 12.64
N CYS A 68 8.04 10.70 12.24
CA CYS A 68 8.52 10.23 10.94
C CYS A 68 7.80 10.94 9.77
N PHE A 69 6.55 11.36 9.99
CA PHE A 69 5.79 12.09 8.99
C PHE A 69 6.26 13.54 8.92
N GLY A 70 6.81 14.13 9.98
CA GLY A 70 7.34 15.49 9.93
C GLY A 70 6.30 16.55 9.50
N GLY A 71 5.02 16.35 9.86
CA GLY A 71 3.91 17.23 9.50
C GLY A 71 3.29 16.97 8.12
N ARG A 72 3.69 15.89 7.46
CA ARG A 72 3.21 15.49 6.15
C ARG A 72 1.85 14.76 6.21
N ALA A 73 1.67 13.89 7.19
CA ALA A 73 0.45 13.09 7.33
C ALA A 73 -0.80 13.90 7.73
N THR A 74 -1.95 13.57 7.15
CA THR A 74 -3.24 14.25 7.42
C THR A 74 -4.45 13.33 7.30
N VAL A 75 -5.46 13.49 8.14
CA VAL A 75 -6.66 12.65 8.05
C VAL A 75 -7.60 13.19 6.96
N GLY A 76 -8.15 12.31 6.13
CA GLY A 76 -9.06 12.70 5.06
C GLY A 76 -10.50 12.71 5.49
N LYS A 77 -11.11 11.53 5.38
CA LYS A 77 -12.49 11.33 5.75
C LYS A 77 -12.64 10.00 6.48
N ASN A 78 -13.55 10.02 7.44
CA ASN A 78 -13.89 8.89 8.27
C ASN A 78 -15.32 8.45 7.98
N TRP A 79 -15.49 7.17 7.61
CA TRP A 79 -16.79 6.55 7.40
C TRP A 79 -17.24 5.69 8.59
N ILE A 80 -16.33 5.42 9.53
CA ILE A 80 -16.64 4.77 10.79
C ILE A 80 -17.15 5.82 11.78
N ILE A 81 -18.41 6.24 11.60
CA ILE A 81 -19.05 7.36 12.33
C ILE A 81 -18.96 7.25 13.86
N VAL A 82 -18.82 6.04 14.40
CA VAL A 82 -18.76 5.78 15.85
C VAL A 82 -17.34 5.78 16.43
N GLU A 83 -16.32 5.99 15.61
CA GLU A 83 -14.90 5.99 16.00
C GLU A 83 -14.25 7.35 15.75
N SER A 84 -13.10 7.56 16.37
CA SER A 84 -12.37 8.82 16.24
C SER A 84 -11.73 8.96 14.86
N ASP A 85 -11.40 10.19 14.48
CA ASP A 85 -10.61 10.48 13.27
C ASP A 85 -9.12 10.14 13.43
N GLN A 86 -8.73 9.49 14.53
CA GLN A 86 -7.37 9.03 14.79
C GLN A 86 -7.30 7.51 14.54
N ASP A 87 -6.10 7.02 14.21
CA ASP A 87 -5.88 5.58 14.15
C ASP A 87 -6.04 4.94 15.54
N GLU A 88 -7.02 4.05 15.66
CA GLU A 88 -7.30 3.27 16.87
C GLU A 88 -6.80 1.82 16.77
N ASN A 89 -6.24 1.42 15.62
CA ASN A 89 -5.72 0.07 15.40
C ASN A 89 -4.18 0.05 15.38
N GLY A 90 -3.56 0.95 14.63
CA GLY A 90 -2.12 1.02 14.41
C GLY A 90 -1.67 0.63 13.02
N HIS A 91 -2.47 -0.20 12.32
CA HIS A 91 -2.13 -0.69 10.99
C HIS A 91 -2.00 0.46 9.96
N GLY A 92 -2.97 1.37 9.89
CA GLY A 92 -2.91 2.48 8.93
C GLY A 92 -1.72 3.43 9.19
N THR A 93 -1.34 3.65 10.45
CA THR A 93 -0.10 4.37 10.78
C THR A 93 1.15 3.62 10.32
N HIS A 94 1.17 2.29 10.46
CA HIS A 94 2.27 1.44 10.02
C HIS A 94 2.42 1.42 8.50
N THR A 95 1.31 1.27 7.76
CA THR A 95 1.30 1.27 6.30
C THR A 95 1.68 2.63 5.74
N ALA A 96 1.13 3.72 6.27
CA ALA A 96 1.53 5.08 5.90
C ALA A 96 3.03 5.31 6.18
N GLY A 97 3.53 4.83 7.32
CA GLY A 97 4.94 4.93 7.63
C GLY A 97 5.84 4.14 6.67
N THR A 98 5.38 2.96 6.23
CA THR A 98 6.09 2.11 5.27
C THR A 98 6.13 2.73 3.87
N ALA A 99 5.13 3.53 3.52
CA ALA A 99 5.12 4.28 2.27
C ALA A 99 5.99 5.54 2.34
N ALA A 100 5.85 6.34 3.41
CA ALA A 100 6.24 7.74 3.41
C ALA A 100 7.22 8.17 4.52
N CYS A 101 7.48 7.37 5.56
CA CYS A 101 8.47 7.76 6.58
C CYS A 101 9.87 7.90 5.95
N SER A 102 10.65 8.86 6.43
CA SER A 102 12.05 9.06 6.03
C SER A 102 13.04 8.02 6.59
N GLU A 103 12.62 7.21 7.56
CA GLU A 103 13.49 6.23 8.23
C GLU A 103 13.21 4.79 7.80
N TYR A 104 11.96 4.49 7.41
CA TYR A 104 11.50 3.13 7.13
C TYR A 104 10.84 2.97 5.75
N GLY A 105 10.62 4.06 5.00
CA GLY A 105 9.75 4.06 3.82
C GLY A 105 10.46 3.97 2.48
N GLY A 106 9.82 3.38 1.46
CA GLY A 106 10.37 3.30 0.10
C GLY A 106 10.61 4.66 -0.58
N ALA A 107 9.92 5.71 -0.10
CA ALA A 107 10.02 7.08 -0.59
C ALA A 107 10.70 8.01 0.43
N GLY A 108 11.80 7.58 1.07
CA GLY A 108 12.49 8.20 2.22
C GLY A 108 12.94 9.67 2.08
N GLY A 109 11.98 10.55 1.82
CA GLY A 109 12.13 11.96 1.52
C GLY A 109 11.10 12.48 0.51
N ALA A 110 9.99 11.82 0.18
CA ALA A 110 8.91 12.45 -0.57
C ALA A 110 8.47 13.71 0.18
N GLU A 111 8.55 14.88 -0.47
CA GLU A 111 7.68 15.97 -0.06
C GLU A 111 6.27 15.48 -0.34
N VAL A 112 5.61 15.12 0.73
CA VAL A 112 4.19 15.38 0.84
C VAL A 112 4.03 16.88 0.59
N LEU A 113 3.71 17.24 -0.65
CA LEU A 113 3.31 18.60 -0.94
C LEU A 113 1.96 18.75 -0.27
N GLY A 114 2.02 19.38 0.90
CA GLY A 114 0.98 20.30 1.25
C GLY A 114 0.73 21.21 0.04
N LEU A 115 -0.51 21.20 -0.42
CA LEU A 115 -1.09 22.50 -0.66
C LEU A 115 -1.18 23.17 0.72
N LYS A 116 -1.74 24.36 0.78
CA LYS A 116 -2.23 24.86 2.06
C LYS A 116 -3.23 23.80 2.61
N GLY A 117 -2.77 22.84 3.43
CA GLY A 117 -3.42 21.58 3.81
C GLY A 117 -2.94 20.31 3.04
N GLU A 118 -2.51 19.29 3.80
CA GLU A 118 -2.82 17.84 3.63
C GLU A 118 -2.11 16.95 2.57
N ALA A 119 -1.29 15.95 2.99
CA ALA A 119 -1.09 14.67 2.28
C ALA A 119 -0.32 13.54 3.04
N ASP A 120 -1.00 12.74 3.85
CA ASP A 120 -1.08 11.28 3.65
C ASP A 120 -2.53 11.01 3.97
N THR A 121 -3.40 11.12 2.98
CA THR A 121 -4.80 11.21 3.30
C THR A 121 -5.36 9.83 3.53
N CYS A 122 -5.40 9.44 4.81
CA CYS A 122 -6.03 8.19 5.18
C CYS A 122 -7.55 8.37 5.10
N SER A 123 -8.18 7.54 4.26
CA SER A 123 -9.61 7.26 4.39
C SER A 123 -9.75 6.22 5.50
N ILE A 124 -10.47 6.55 6.56
CA ILE A 124 -10.80 5.61 7.64
C ILE A 124 -12.01 4.82 7.17
N VAL A 125 -11.74 3.64 6.64
CA VAL A 125 -12.77 2.71 6.14
C VAL A 125 -12.78 1.40 6.91
N LEU A 126 -11.79 1.19 7.79
CA LEU A 126 -11.72 0.06 8.69
C LEU A 126 -11.78 0.56 10.13
N ASN A 127 -12.53 -0.13 10.97
CA ASN A 127 -12.63 0.20 12.38
C ASN A 127 -11.36 -0.24 13.16
N LYS A 128 -11.30 0.07 14.46
CA LYS A 128 -10.18 -0.28 15.35
C LYS A 128 -9.84 -1.78 15.44
N LYS A 129 -10.71 -2.67 14.97
CA LYS A 129 -10.46 -4.12 14.87
C LYS A 129 -9.93 -4.54 13.49
N GLY A 130 -9.66 -3.59 12.60
CA GLY A 130 -9.16 -3.87 11.25
C GLY A 130 -10.23 -4.42 10.32
N SER A 131 -11.49 -4.01 10.45
CA SER A 131 -12.58 -4.47 9.59
C SER A 131 -13.52 -3.34 9.20
N GLY A 132 -14.05 -3.38 7.99
CA GLY A 132 -14.97 -2.40 7.44
C GLY A 132 -15.98 -3.05 6.49
N THR A 133 -17.05 -2.34 6.18
CA THR A 133 -18.01 -2.81 5.19
C THR A 133 -17.48 -2.55 3.77
N LEU A 134 -17.92 -3.35 2.80
CA LEU A 134 -17.65 -3.13 1.38
C LEU A 134 -18.11 -1.73 0.97
N SER A 135 -19.27 -1.30 1.46
CA SER A 135 -19.80 0.03 1.23
C SER A 135 -18.86 1.15 1.71
N ASP A 136 -18.28 1.05 2.92
CA ASP A 136 -17.37 2.05 3.46
C ASP A 136 -16.05 2.10 2.67
N VAL A 137 -15.52 0.93 2.27
CA VAL A 137 -14.31 0.85 1.45
C VAL A 137 -14.54 1.47 0.07
N MET A 138 -15.65 1.16 -0.59
CA MET A 138 -16.04 1.75 -1.86
C MET A 138 -16.15 3.28 -1.76
N ASP A 139 -16.75 3.78 -0.69
CA ASP A 139 -16.85 5.22 -0.43
C ASP A 139 -15.47 5.88 -0.24
N GLY A 140 -14.52 5.19 0.40
CA GLY A 140 -13.12 5.62 0.49
C GLY A 140 -12.44 5.71 -0.87
N VAL A 141 -12.60 4.70 -1.72
CA VAL A 141 -12.10 4.71 -3.11
C VAL A 141 -12.71 5.87 -3.91
N ASN A 142 -14.02 6.08 -3.78
CA ASN A 142 -14.72 7.18 -4.45
C ASN A 142 -14.14 8.55 -4.06
N TRP A 143 -13.94 8.74 -2.76
CA TRP A 143 -13.46 10.00 -2.22
C TRP A 143 -12.03 10.27 -2.67
N ALA A 144 -11.15 9.27 -2.61
CA ALA A 144 -9.76 9.40 -3.07
C ALA A 144 -9.71 9.75 -4.56
N PHE A 145 -10.53 9.08 -5.39
CA PHE A 145 -10.62 9.39 -6.81
C PHE A 145 -11.13 10.81 -7.08
N ASN A 146 -12.20 11.23 -6.40
CA ASN A 146 -12.74 12.58 -6.59
C ASN A 146 -11.77 13.67 -6.12
N ASP A 147 -11.08 13.46 -4.99
CA ASP A 147 -10.05 14.39 -4.51
C ASP A 147 -8.87 14.48 -5.49
N PHE A 148 -8.41 13.35 -6.01
CA PHE A 148 -7.39 13.28 -7.07
C PHE A 148 -7.80 14.10 -8.30
N LYS A 149 -9.02 13.89 -8.82
CA LYS A 149 -9.51 14.59 -10.02
C LYS A 149 -9.72 16.09 -9.77
N ASN A 150 -10.34 16.45 -8.66
CA ASN A 150 -10.67 17.85 -8.35
C ASN A 150 -9.43 18.66 -8.02
N GLY A 151 -8.45 18.06 -7.35
CA GLY A 151 -7.19 18.69 -7.01
C GLY A 151 -6.16 18.69 -8.16
N ASN A 152 -6.43 17.97 -9.26
CA ASN A 152 -5.47 17.72 -10.35
C ASN A 152 -4.11 17.25 -9.80
N LYS A 153 -4.16 16.31 -8.85
CA LYS A 153 -3.00 15.85 -8.08
C LYS A 153 -2.20 14.82 -8.89
N VAL A 154 -0.92 14.67 -8.54
CA VAL A 154 -0.17 13.46 -8.87
C VAL A 154 -0.37 12.50 -7.71
N ALA A 155 -0.92 11.30 -7.94
CA ALA A 155 -1.35 10.47 -6.82
C ALA A 155 -1.37 8.96 -7.09
N ILE A 156 -1.25 8.21 -6.00
CA ILE A 156 -1.42 6.76 -5.93
C ILE A 156 -2.24 6.40 -4.69
N ALA A 157 -3.09 5.38 -4.80
CA ALA A 157 -3.81 4.80 -3.67
C ALA A 157 -3.19 3.45 -3.28
N THR A 158 -3.20 3.15 -1.98
CA THR A 158 -2.76 1.86 -1.45
C THR A 158 -3.86 1.23 -0.61
N MET A 159 -4.11 -0.06 -0.85
CA MET A 159 -5.13 -0.85 -0.17
C MET A 159 -4.51 -2.11 0.42
N SER A 160 -4.40 -2.13 1.74
CA SER A 160 -3.83 -3.23 2.52
C SER A 160 -4.93 -4.06 3.19
N LEU A 161 -5.97 -4.34 2.39
CA LEU A 161 -7.21 -5.00 2.79
C LEU A 161 -7.74 -5.83 1.63
N GLY A 162 -8.60 -6.78 1.95
CA GLY A 162 -9.28 -7.60 0.95
C GLY A 162 -10.23 -8.60 1.56
N SER A 163 -10.81 -9.41 0.69
CA SER A 163 -11.60 -10.58 1.07
C SER A 163 -11.50 -11.65 -0.01
N GLN A 164 -11.71 -12.91 0.37
CA GLN A 164 -11.78 -13.99 -0.61
C GLN A 164 -13.09 -13.87 -1.41
N ASP A 165 -12.99 -13.45 -2.67
CA ASP A 165 -14.05 -13.56 -3.66
C ASP A 165 -13.41 -13.91 -5.02
N THR A 166 -14.01 -14.86 -5.71
CA THR A 166 -13.54 -15.30 -7.05
C THR A 166 -14.30 -14.59 -8.17
N ARG A 167 -15.32 -13.80 -7.83
CA ARG A 167 -16.17 -13.09 -8.78
C ARG A 167 -15.75 -11.62 -8.83
N PRO A 168 -15.92 -10.94 -9.98
CA PRO A 168 -15.85 -9.49 -10.04
C PRO A 168 -16.88 -8.86 -9.10
N THR A 169 -16.42 -8.02 -8.20
CA THR A 169 -17.19 -7.28 -7.20
C THR A 169 -17.39 -5.82 -7.64
N PRO A 170 -18.33 -5.08 -7.05
CA PRO A 170 -18.49 -3.64 -7.22
C PRO A 170 -17.25 -2.85 -6.80
N LEU A 171 -16.48 -3.34 -5.82
CA LEU A 171 -15.19 -2.74 -5.46
C LEU A 171 -14.20 -2.86 -6.61
N ASP A 172 -14.13 -4.02 -7.27
CA ASP A 172 -13.25 -4.23 -8.43
C ASP A 172 -13.60 -3.26 -9.56
N GLN A 173 -14.89 -3.13 -9.89
CA GLN A 173 -15.37 -2.19 -10.90
C GLN A 173 -15.03 -0.74 -10.55
N MET A 174 -15.12 -0.39 -9.27
CA MET A 174 -14.81 0.95 -8.79
C MET A 174 -13.31 1.26 -8.85
N VAL A 175 -12.48 0.29 -8.48
CA VAL A 175 -11.01 0.38 -8.61
C VAL A 175 -10.63 0.49 -10.08
N GLN A 176 -11.19 -0.34 -10.95
CA GLN A 176 -11.00 -0.26 -12.41
C GLN A 176 -11.41 1.11 -12.96
N HIS A 177 -12.54 1.66 -12.52
CA HIS A 177 -12.98 2.98 -12.93
C HIS A 177 -12.01 4.09 -12.49
N ALA A 178 -11.53 4.02 -11.25
CA ALA A 178 -10.56 4.98 -10.73
C ALA A 178 -9.22 4.92 -11.50
N ILE A 179 -8.76 3.70 -11.84
CA ILE A 179 -7.57 3.48 -12.67
C ILE A 179 -7.76 4.02 -14.08
N ALA A 180 -8.88 3.71 -14.74
CA ALA A 180 -9.20 4.27 -16.05
C ALA A 180 -9.25 5.80 -16.03
N GLY A 181 -9.63 6.41 -14.89
CA GLY A 181 -9.60 7.85 -14.67
C GLY A 181 -8.22 8.45 -14.34
N GLY A 182 -7.20 7.61 -14.16
CA GLY A 182 -5.79 7.95 -14.01
C GLY A 182 -5.20 7.69 -12.62
N LEU A 183 -5.98 7.27 -11.61
CA LEU A 183 -5.46 7.02 -10.26
C LEU A 183 -4.76 5.67 -10.20
N HIS A 184 -3.53 5.63 -9.70
CA HIS A 184 -2.78 4.38 -9.55
C HIS A 184 -3.20 3.63 -8.28
N PHE A 185 -3.11 2.30 -8.29
CA PHE A 185 -3.39 1.46 -7.12
C PHE A 185 -2.27 0.44 -6.87
N THR A 186 -1.90 0.28 -5.60
CA THR A 186 -1.21 -0.91 -5.07
C THR A 186 -2.14 -1.66 -4.14
N VAL A 187 -2.27 -2.97 -4.34
CA VAL A 187 -3.19 -3.83 -3.57
C VAL A 187 -2.43 -5.01 -2.97
N ALA A 188 -2.74 -5.34 -1.71
CA ALA A 188 -2.20 -6.50 -1.05
C ALA A 188 -2.74 -7.81 -1.66
N ALA A 189 -1.85 -8.75 -1.97
CA ALA A 189 -2.24 -10.03 -2.56
C ALA A 189 -3.09 -10.91 -1.63
N GLY A 190 -2.97 -10.74 -0.31
CA GLY A 190 -3.59 -11.57 0.72
C GLY A 190 -2.61 -12.51 1.44
N ASN A 191 -3.04 -13.06 2.57
CA ASN A 191 -2.19 -13.72 3.56
C ASN A 191 -2.58 -15.18 3.86
N GLU A 192 -3.27 -15.83 2.93
CA GLU A 192 -3.84 -17.16 3.14
C GLU A 192 -3.00 -18.28 2.51
N GLY A 193 -1.92 -17.94 1.80
CA GLY A 193 -1.14 -18.90 1.00
C GLY A 193 -1.98 -19.51 -0.12
N LEU A 194 -2.83 -18.69 -0.75
CA LEU A 194 -3.75 -19.07 -1.83
C LEU A 194 -3.38 -18.36 -3.14
N ASP A 195 -4.08 -18.73 -4.21
CA ASP A 195 -3.97 -18.02 -5.48
C ASP A 195 -4.65 -16.64 -5.38
N ALA A 196 -3.92 -15.56 -5.67
CA ALA A 196 -4.42 -14.19 -5.60
C ALA A 196 -5.64 -13.95 -6.52
N GLN A 197 -5.88 -14.81 -7.52
CA GLN A 197 -7.10 -14.76 -8.33
C GLN A 197 -8.40 -14.95 -7.52
N THR A 198 -8.30 -15.50 -6.30
CA THR A 198 -9.44 -15.76 -5.42
C THR A 198 -9.66 -14.66 -4.38
N VAL A 199 -9.03 -13.50 -4.56
CA VAL A 199 -9.09 -12.37 -3.61
C VAL A 199 -9.43 -11.08 -4.34
N SER A 200 -10.44 -10.34 -3.84
CA SER A 200 -10.75 -9.00 -4.29
C SER A 200 -10.15 -7.97 -3.31
N PRO A 201 -9.57 -6.85 -3.79
CA PRO A 201 -9.39 -6.46 -5.20
C PRO A 201 -8.09 -6.96 -5.86
N ALA A 202 -7.38 -7.93 -5.26
CA ALA A 202 -6.10 -8.42 -5.76
C ALA A 202 -6.17 -9.07 -7.16
N HIS A 203 -7.34 -9.55 -7.57
CA HIS A 203 -7.60 -10.14 -8.89
C HIS A 203 -8.06 -9.13 -9.97
N VAL A 204 -7.91 -7.83 -9.73
CA VAL A 204 -8.13 -6.79 -10.76
C VAL A 204 -6.90 -6.72 -11.65
N GLU A 205 -7.02 -6.76 -12.98
CA GLU A 205 -5.83 -6.86 -13.87
C GLU A 205 -5.02 -5.56 -13.89
N GLU A 206 -5.70 -4.44 -13.66
CA GLU A 206 -5.15 -3.11 -13.79
C GLU A 206 -4.49 -2.57 -12.50
N VAL A 207 -4.67 -3.24 -11.36
CA VAL A 207 -3.97 -2.85 -10.12
C VAL A 207 -2.54 -3.38 -10.12
N ASN A 208 -1.68 -2.82 -9.25
CA ASN A 208 -0.40 -3.46 -8.93
C ASN A 208 -0.59 -4.35 -7.69
N THR A 209 -0.74 -5.65 -7.90
CA THR A 209 -0.93 -6.63 -6.81
C THR A 209 0.42 -7.09 -6.26
N ILE A 210 0.61 -6.91 -4.95
CA ILE A 210 1.92 -7.03 -4.29
C ILE A 210 1.96 -8.25 -3.37
N GLY A 211 2.89 -9.16 -3.66
CA GLY A 211 3.22 -10.30 -2.80
C GLY A 211 4.28 -9.96 -1.73
N ALA A 212 4.35 -10.76 -0.67
CA ALA A 212 5.31 -10.58 0.42
C ALA A 212 6.48 -11.59 0.35
N VAL A 213 7.69 -11.10 0.57
CA VAL A 213 8.89 -11.93 0.79
C VAL A 213 9.46 -11.76 2.20
N ASP A 214 10.17 -12.79 2.65
CA ASP A 214 11.07 -12.77 3.80
C ASP A 214 12.48 -12.38 3.33
N SER A 215 12.85 -11.12 3.54
CA SER A 215 14.17 -10.61 3.18
C SER A 215 15.29 -11.26 3.99
N ASN A 216 15.02 -11.75 5.21
CA ASN A 216 16.02 -12.44 6.03
C ASN A 216 16.34 -13.85 5.52
N LYS A 217 15.49 -14.39 4.65
CA LYS A 217 15.71 -15.67 3.96
C LYS A 217 16.19 -15.49 2.52
N GLY A 218 16.72 -14.30 2.20
CA GLY A 218 17.18 -13.95 0.87
C GLY A 218 16.04 -13.97 -0.13
N ASN A 219 15.01 -13.16 0.17
CA ASN A 219 13.85 -12.89 -0.69
C ASN A 219 13.03 -14.15 -1.03
N GLU A 220 12.93 -15.08 -0.08
CA GLU A 220 12.01 -16.21 -0.19
C GLU A 220 10.57 -15.71 -0.04
N GLN A 221 9.67 -16.21 -0.90
CA GLN A 221 8.23 -15.95 -0.77
C GLN A 221 7.78 -16.28 0.66
N ALA A 222 7.13 -15.32 1.32
CA ALA A 222 6.56 -15.55 2.64
C ALA A 222 5.46 -16.62 2.53
N VAL A 223 5.49 -17.63 3.42
CA VAL A 223 4.57 -18.78 3.36
C VAL A 223 3.10 -18.37 3.41
N PHE A 224 2.79 -17.27 4.09
CA PHE A 224 1.43 -16.73 4.14
C PHE A 224 1.05 -15.96 2.86
N SER A 225 2.00 -15.44 2.09
CA SER A 225 1.66 -14.59 0.94
C SER A 225 0.89 -15.39 -0.10
N ASN A 226 -0.22 -14.83 -0.55
CA ASN A 226 -0.86 -15.28 -1.77
C ASN A 226 0.09 -15.13 -2.97
N TYR A 227 -0.20 -15.88 -4.02
CA TYR A 227 0.68 -16.11 -5.14
C TYR A 227 -0.09 -16.28 -6.46
N GLY A 228 0.61 -16.54 -7.56
CA GLY A 228 0.03 -16.84 -8.86
C GLY A 228 0.23 -15.72 -9.87
N LYS A 229 -0.35 -15.90 -11.07
CA LYS A 229 -0.15 -15.00 -12.22
C LYS A 229 -0.57 -13.54 -12.01
N TRP A 230 -1.37 -13.27 -10.97
CA TRP A 230 -1.86 -11.95 -10.62
C TRP A 230 -0.88 -11.15 -9.77
N ILE A 231 0.22 -11.74 -9.33
CA ILE A 231 1.28 -10.97 -8.65
C ILE A 231 2.09 -10.19 -9.68
N ASP A 232 2.13 -8.86 -9.54
CA ASP A 232 2.91 -7.99 -10.43
C ASP A 232 4.37 -7.89 -10.02
N VAL A 233 4.61 -7.74 -8.71
CA VAL A 233 5.92 -7.71 -8.06
C VAL A 233 5.80 -8.18 -6.61
N TRP A 234 6.93 -8.49 -6.00
CA TRP A 234 7.06 -8.82 -4.59
C TRP A 234 7.80 -7.72 -3.85
N ALA A 235 7.55 -7.59 -2.55
CA ALA A 235 8.32 -6.70 -1.68
C ALA A 235 8.48 -7.26 -0.26
N PRO A 236 9.40 -6.72 0.57
CA PRO A 236 9.56 -7.14 1.95
C PRO A 236 8.24 -7.04 2.72
N GLY A 237 7.81 -8.15 3.32
CA GLY A 237 6.55 -8.22 4.08
C GLY A 237 6.64 -9.04 5.36
N VAL A 238 7.84 -9.47 5.76
CA VAL A 238 8.07 -10.20 7.02
C VAL A 238 8.87 -9.35 7.99
N ASN A 239 8.36 -9.18 9.21
CA ASN A 239 8.95 -8.39 10.29
C ASN A 239 9.32 -6.96 9.86
N VAL A 240 8.41 -6.32 9.13
CA VAL A 240 8.61 -4.96 8.62
C VAL A 240 8.42 -3.97 9.76
N LYS A 241 9.49 -3.26 10.10
CA LYS A 241 9.49 -2.19 11.10
C LYS A 241 8.97 -0.88 10.47
N SER A 242 8.01 -0.23 11.12
CA SER A 242 7.49 1.09 10.71
C SER A 242 6.92 1.86 11.91
N ALA A 243 6.41 3.06 11.64
CA ALA A 243 5.69 3.92 12.56
C ALA A 243 4.50 3.20 13.23
N TRP A 244 4.20 3.58 14.47
CA TRP A 244 3.08 3.04 15.23
C TRP A 244 2.35 4.13 16.00
N ILE A 245 1.16 3.81 16.48
CA ILE A 245 0.31 4.73 17.23
C ILE A 245 0.76 4.89 18.68
N GLY A 246 0.26 5.95 19.32
CA GLY A 246 0.31 6.12 20.78
C GLY A 246 1.38 7.09 21.29
N GLN A 247 2.54 7.19 20.63
CA GLN A 247 3.56 8.20 20.93
C GLN A 247 4.24 8.70 19.63
N PRO A 248 4.82 9.92 19.62
CA PRO A 248 5.41 10.50 18.41
C PRO A 248 6.58 9.73 17.78
N ASP A 249 7.20 8.79 18.50
CA ASP A 249 8.35 7.97 18.09
C ASP A 249 8.06 6.46 18.23
N ALA A 250 6.79 6.07 18.38
CA ALA A 250 6.43 4.67 18.56
C ALA A 250 6.67 3.87 17.28
N GLU A 251 7.29 2.69 17.40
CA GLU A 251 7.55 1.82 16.26
C GLU A 251 6.97 0.43 16.52
N ASN A 252 6.61 -0.30 15.47
CA ASN A 252 6.20 -1.70 15.58
C ASN A 252 6.71 -2.50 14.37
N SER A 253 6.92 -3.81 14.58
CA SER A 253 7.30 -4.75 13.52
C SER A 253 6.21 -5.78 13.33
N ILE A 254 5.56 -5.75 12.16
CA ILE A 254 4.48 -6.68 11.79
C ILE A 254 4.75 -7.29 10.41
N SER A 255 4.01 -8.34 10.08
CA SER A 255 4.17 -9.07 8.82
C SER A 255 2.87 -9.07 8.04
N GLY A 256 2.96 -9.09 6.71
CA GLY A 256 1.79 -9.16 5.84
C GLY A 256 2.09 -8.65 4.44
N THR A 257 1.26 -9.04 3.49
CA THR A 257 1.17 -8.34 2.19
C THR A 257 0.76 -6.88 2.39
N SER A 258 0.07 -6.56 3.48
CA SER A 258 -0.17 -5.17 3.94
C SER A 258 1.08 -4.33 4.15
N MET A 259 2.25 -4.92 4.42
CA MET A 259 3.50 -4.16 4.60
C MET A 259 4.27 -4.06 3.28
N ALA A 260 4.21 -5.11 2.46
CA ALA A 260 4.81 -5.12 1.12
C ALA A 260 4.14 -4.09 0.19
N THR A 261 2.82 -3.94 0.29
CA THR A 261 2.01 -3.06 -0.57
C THR A 261 2.37 -1.57 -0.47
N PRO A 262 2.33 -0.93 0.71
CA PRO A 262 2.71 0.48 0.86
C PRO A 262 4.19 0.73 0.56
N TYR A 263 5.07 -0.27 0.71
CA TYR A 263 6.47 -0.14 0.29
C TYR A 263 6.57 0.12 -1.23
N VAL A 264 5.81 -0.64 -2.04
CA VAL A 264 5.74 -0.42 -3.48
C VAL A 264 5.03 0.88 -3.82
N ALA A 265 3.99 1.27 -3.06
CA ALA A 265 3.35 2.58 -3.22
C ALA A 265 4.37 3.73 -3.06
N GLY A 266 5.26 3.62 -2.07
CA GLY A 266 6.38 4.55 -1.88
C GLY A 266 7.32 4.59 -3.09
N ILE A 267 7.77 3.43 -3.59
CA ILE A 267 8.62 3.35 -4.80
C ILE A 267 7.96 4.07 -5.98
N LEU A 268 6.68 3.78 -6.22
CA LEU A 268 5.91 4.39 -7.30
C LEU A 268 5.69 5.90 -7.08
N ALA A 269 5.56 6.36 -5.84
CA ALA A 269 5.50 7.78 -5.53
C ALA A 269 6.80 8.49 -5.90
N VAL A 270 7.97 7.86 -5.71
CA VAL A 270 9.24 8.42 -6.19
C VAL A 270 9.25 8.56 -7.72
N ALA A 271 8.78 7.53 -8.44
CA ALA A 271 8.64 7.56 -9.89
C ALA A 271 7.76 8.71 -10.37
N LEU A 272 6.60 8.86 -9.74
CA LEU A 272 5.61 9.90 -10.03
C LEU A 272 6.13 11.31 -9.69
N GLY A 273 6.89 11.47 -8.61
CA GLY A 273 7.51 12.76 -8.29
C GLY A 273 8.57 13.17 -9.32
N LYS A 274 9.26 12.19 -9.91
CA LYS A 274 10.27 12.42 -10.95
C LYS A 274 9.66 12.69 -12.34
N TYR A 275 8.62 11.95 -12.71
CA TYR A 275 8.08 11.96 -14.07
C TYR A 275 6.73 12.67 -14.21
N GLY A 276 6.11 13.08 -13.10
CA GLY A 276 4.73 13.56 -13.06
C GLY A 276 3.73 12.41 -13.15
N GLN A 277 2.43 12.75 -13.27
CA GLN A 277 1.38 11.74 -13.44
C GLN A 277 1.59 10.96 -14.73
N MET A 278 1.88 9.66 -14.60
CA MET A 278 1.99 8.72 -15.71
C MET A 278 0.63 8.09 -15.99
N SER A 279 0.48 7.42 -17.15
CA SER A 279 -0.67 6.52 -17.31
C SER A 279 -0.48 5.30 -16.39
N PRO A 280 -1.56 4.70 -15.86
CA PRO A 280 -1.42 3.51 -15.01
C PRO A 280 -0.67 2.36 -15.67
N ALA A 281 -0.94 2.10 -16.94
CA ALA A 281 -0.24 1.07 -17.70
C ALA A 281 1.27 1.36 -17.81
N ASP A 282 1.66 2.63 -18.08
CA ASP A 282 3.08 3.00 -18.17
C ASP A 282 3.78 2.91 -16.82
N LEU A 283 3.11 3.30 -15.73
CA LEU A 283 3.69 3.21 -14.38
C LEU A 283 3.90 1.75 -13.96
N THR A 284 2.92 0.87 -14.20
CA THR A 284 3.04 -0.57 -13.94
C THR A 284 4.11 -1.23 -14.80
N ALA A 285 4.22 -0.86 -16.07
CA ALA A 285 5.28 -1.35 -16.94
C ALA A 285 6.66 -0.91 -16.43
N ALA A 286 6.81 0.36 -16.05
CA ALA A 286 8.05 0.88 -15.51
C ALA A 286 8.42 0.22 -14.17
N LEU A 287 7.44 -0.10 -13.30
CA LEU A 287 7.64 -0.87 -12.08
C LEU A 287 8.26 -2.24 -12.36
N LYS A 288 7.67 -2.98 -13.30
CA LYS A 288 8.16 -4.31 -13.68
C LYS A 288 9.55 -4.25 -14.32
N GLU A 289 9.83 -3.21 -15.10
CA GLU A 289 11.14 -3.00 -15.72
C GLU A 289 12.24 -2.65 -14.70
N HIS A 290 11.91 -1.88 -13.66
CA HIS A 290 12.87 -1.55 -12.59
C HIS A 290 13.07 -2.69 -11.59
N ALA A 291 12.11 -3.61 -11.47
CA ALA A 291 12.21 -4.75 -10.58
C ALA A 291 13.29 -5.75 -11.01
N THR A 292 13.83 -6.52 -10.05
CA THR A 292 14.86 -7.54 -10.31
C THR A 292 14.31 -8.94 -10.10
N PRO A 293 14.64 -9.93 -10.95
CA PRO A 293 14.20 -11.30 -10.79
C PRO A 293 14.96 -12.03 -9.66
N ASP A 294 14.66 -11.71 -8.41
CA ASP A 294 15.40 -12.15 -7.21
C ASP A 294 14.52 -12.86 -6.15
N VAL A 295 13.26 -13.14 -6.48
CA VAL A 295 12.36 -13.84 -5.56
C VAL A 295 12.54 -15.35 -5.67
N LYS A 296 12.66 -16.02 -4.52
CA LYS A 296 12.61 -17.49 -4.44
C LYS A 296 11.18 -17.92 -4.16
N LEU A 297 10.46 -18.27 -5.22
CA LEU A 297 9.08 -18.75 -5.14
C LEU A 297 9.01 -20.12 -4.47
N LEU A 298 7.96 -20.34 -3.68
CA LEU A 298 7.71 -21.66 -3.09
C LEU A 298 7.23 -22.64 -4.18
N PRO A 299 7.66 -23.91 -4.15
CA PRO A 299 7.30 -24.90 -5.17
C PRO A 299 5.92 -25.52 -4.89
N THR A 300 4.89 -24.70 -4.67
CA THR A 300 3.55 -25.14 -4.25
C THR A 300 2.45 -24.58 -5.15
N GLY A 301 1.56 -25.44 -5.65
CA GLY A 301 0.40 -25.02 -6.44
C GLY A 301 0.76 -24.17 -7.66
N THR A 302 -0.02 -23.12 -7.92
CA THR A 302 0.23 -22.12 -8.97
C THR A 302 1.26 -21.06 -8.54
N ALA A 303 1.95 -21.22 -7.41
CA ALA A 303 2.95 -20.22 -6.97
C ALA A 303 4.08 -20.05 -7.98
N THR A 304 4.45 -21.12 -8.70
CA THR A 304 5.44 -21.06 -9.79
C THR A 304 4.97 -20.29 -11.03
N GLU A 305 3.68 -19.95 -11.13
CA GLU A 305 3.12 -19.07 -12.17
C GLU A 305 3.27 -17.59 -11.81
N SER A 306 3.68 -17.27 -10.57
CA SER A 306 4.00 -15.90 -10.19
C SER A 306 5.23 -15.42 -10.95
N THR A 307 5.29 -14.11 -11.18
CA THR A 307 6.55 -13.44 -11.46
C THR A 307 7.56 -13.67 -10.33
N ASN A 308 8.87 -13.60 -10.62
CA ASN A 308 9.92 -13.57 -9.59
C ASN A 308 10.53 -12.18 -9.39
N LEU A 309 9.83 -11.14 -9.86
CA LEU A 309 10.25 -9.74 -9.78
C LEU A 309 10.11 -9.19 -8.36
N LEU A 310 11.25 -8.85 -7.75
CA LEU A 310 11.34 -8.12 -6.50
C LEU A 310 11.39 -6.62 -6.80
N ALA A 311 10.44 -5.86 -6.26
CA ALA A 311 10.37 -4.41 -6.42
C ALA A 311 11.67 -3.74 -5.95
N GLN A 312 12.24 -2.91 -6.82
CA GLN A 312 13.45 -2.15 -6.54
C GLN A 312 13.15 -0.67 -6.39
N ARG A 313 14.09 0.02 -5.76
CA ARG A 313 14.04 1.48 -5.62
C ARG A 313 14.17 2.16 -6.98
N TRP A 314 13.61 3.36 -7.08
CA TRP A 314 13.57 4.18 -8.28
C TRP A 314 14.74 5.16 -8.41
#